data_AF-A0A967T3M2-F1
#
_entry.id   AF-A0A967T3M2-F1
#
_cell.length_a   1.000
_cell.length_b   1.000
_cell.length_c   1.000
_cell.angle_alpha   90.00
_cell.angle_beta   90.00
_cell.angle_gamma   90.00
#
_symmetry.space_group_name_H-M   'P 1'
#
loop_
_entity.id
_entity.type
_entity.pdbx_description
1 polymer ?
#
loop_
_entity_poly.entity_id
_entity_poly.type
_entity_poly.pdbx_seq_one_letter_code
_entity_poly.pdbx_strand_id
1 'polypeptide(L)'
;HNIFIQVAADTGLPGLTAYLSILIITTILSLRIARLGGEDKRLVLGLLAGIAGLHFFGLTDTIAPGAKPGLLFWLALGLITAIYQFHFDNNSSEPITTI
;
A
#
# COMPACT_ATOMS: atom_id res chain seq x y z
N HIS A 1 -2.70 -10.27 19.74
CA HIS A 1 -2.68 -11.13 18.55
C HIS A 1 -1.88 -10.45 17.44
N ASN A 2 -0.66 -10.92 17.14
CA ASN A 2 0.21 -10.32 16.12
C ASN A 2 -0.17 -10.86 14.74
N ILE A 3 -0.62 -9.98 13.85
CA ILE A 3 -1.12 -10.35 12.51
C ILE A 3 -0.11 -11.13 11.67
N PHE A 4 1.19 -10.86 11.80
CA PHE A 4 2.22 -11.56 11.03
C PHE A 4 2.42 -12.98 11.52
N ILE A 5 2.39 -13.18 12.85
CA ILE A 5 2.48 -14.52 13.46
C ILE A 5 1.22 -15.32 13.14
N GLN A 6 0.06 -14.67 13.16
CA GLN A 6 -1.21 -15.30 12.81
C GLN A 6 -1.24 -15.74 11.34
N VAL A 7 -0.85 -14.87 10.39
CA VAL A 7 -0.75 -15.23 8.97
C VAL A 7 0.24 -16.38 8.75
N ALA A 8 1.39 -16.36 9.42
CA ALA A 8 2.37 -17.44 9.35
C ALA A 8 1.84 -18.76 9.91
N ALA A 9 1.02 -18.72 10.97
CA ALA A 9 0.38 -19.91 11.53
C ALA A 9 -0.73 -20.47 10.62
N ASP A 10 -1.53 -19.59 10.02
CA ASP A 10 -2.71 -19.97 9.22
C ASP A 10 -2.34 -20.43 7.81
N THR A 11 -1.30 -19.84 7.21
CA THR A 11 -0.95 -20.04 5.78
C THR A 11 0.48 -20.53 5.56
N GLY A 12 1.27 -20.67 6.63
CA GLY A 12 2.68 -21.02 6.57
C GLY A 12 3.57 -19.91 6.01
N LEU A 13 4.83 -20.26 5.75
CA LEU A 13 5.79 -19.36 5.11
C LEU A 13 5.33 -18.82 3.74
N PRO A 14 4.69 -19.60 2.85
CA PRO A 14 4.27 -19.09 1.54
C PRO A 14 3.28 -17.93 1.65
N GLY A 15 2.25 -18.03 2.50
CA GLY A 15 1.29 -16.94 2.65
C GLY A 15 1.90 -15.70 3.31
N LEU A 16 2.82 -15.87 4.26
CA LEU A 16 3.59 -14.74 4.79
C LEU A 16 4.42 -14.03 3.71
N THR A 17 5.07 -14.79 2.82
CA THR A 17 5.85 -14.18 1.71
C THR A 17 4.98 -13.43 0.73
N ALA A 18 3.79 -13.93 0.40
CA ALA A 18 2.83 -13.22 -0.44
C ALA A 18 2.35 -11.92 0.24
N TYR A 19 2.04 -11.98 1.53
CA TYR A 19 1.63 -10.82 2.31
C TYR A 19 2.70 -9.73 2.34
N LEU A 20 3.95 -10.10 2.63
CA LEU A 20 5.08 -9.17 2.63
C LEU A 20 5.33 -8.58 1.24
N SER A 21 5.17 -9.39 0.19
CA SER A 21 5.32 -8.93 -1.20
C SER A 21 4.34 -7.82 -1.53
N ILE A 22 3.08 -7.94 -1.12
CA ILE A 22 2.06 -6.88 -1.29
C ILE A 22 2.52 -5.59 -0.60
N LEU A 23 2.94 -5.66 0.67
CA LEU A 23 3.40 -4.48 1.41
C LEU A 23 4.62 -3.81 0.76
N ILE A 24 5.58 -4.61 0.30
CA ILE A 24 6.79 -4.13 -0.38
C ILE A 24 6.42 -3.45 -1.70
N ILE A 25 5.60 -4.10 -2.55
CA ILE A 25 5.17 -3.55 -3.84
C ILE A 25 4.43 -2.24 -3.63
N THR A 26 3.44 -2.20 -2.73
CA THR A 26 2.71 -0.96 -2.42
C THR A 26 3.63 0.15 -1.96
N THR A 27 4.62 -0.15 -1.12
CA THR A 27 5.62 0.83 -0.70
C THR A 27 6.43 1.35 -1.88
N ILE A 28 6.88 0.48 -2.78
CA ILE A 28 7.64 0.86 -3.98
C ILE A 28 6.79 1.76 -4.90
N LEU A 29 5.54 1.39 -5.18
CA LEU A 29 4.64 2.20 -6.01
C LEU A 29 4.42 3.58 -5.40
N SER A 30 4.13 3.63 -4.10
CA SER A 30 3.94 4.89 -3.38
C SER A 30 5.16 5.80 -3.42
N LEU A 31 6.36 5.23 -3.24
CA LEU A 31 7.61 5.99 -3.31
C LEU A 31 7.92 6.46 -4.74
N ARG A 32 7.54 5.71 -5.78
CA ARG A 32 7.66 6.17 -7.17
C ARG A 32 6.82 7.41 -7.42
N ILE A 33 5.53 7.37 -7.06
CA ILE A 33 4.62 8.53 -7.20
C ILE A 33 5.15 9.71 -6.37
N ALA A 34 5.61 9.46 -5.15
CA ALA A 34 6.13 10.52 -4.29
C ALA A 34 7.39 11.20 -4.84
N ARG A 35 8.19 10.50 -5.66
CA ARG A 35 9.36 11.05 -6.36
C ARG A 35 8.99 11.83 -7.62
N LEU A 36 7.92 11.46 -8.31
CA LEU A 36 7.40 12.22 -9.46
C LEU A 36 6.85 13.59 -9.04
N GLY A 37 6.38 13.71 -7.79
CA GLY A 37 5.83 14.96 -7.27
C GLY A 37 4.35 15.13 -7.64
N GLY A 38 3.87 16.37 -7.63
CA GLY A 38 2.46 16.68 -7.92
C GLY A 38 1.52 16.54 -6.71
N GLU A 39 0.22 16.72 -6.98
CA GLU A 39 -0.83 16.74 -5.96
C GLU A 39 -1.05 15.36 -5.32
N ASP A 40 -0.91 14.30 -6.12
CA ASP A 40 -1.11 12.90 -5.70
C ASP A 40 -0.09 12.43 -4.67
N LYS A 41 1.09 13.05 -4.60
CA LYS A 41 2.14 12.72 -3.62
C LYS A 41 1.60 12.73 -2.19
N ARG A 42 0.83 13.77 -1.83
CA ARG A 42 0.34 13.94 -0.45
C ARG A 42 -0.66 12.84 -0.09
N LEU A 43 -1.56 12.54 -1.02
CA LEU A 43 -2.56 11.49 -0.86
C LEU A 43 -1.91 10.11 -0.71
N VAL A 44 -0.99 9.77 -1.61
CA VAL A 44 -0.31 8.47 -1.63
C VAL A 44 0.56 8.26 -0.40
N LEU A 45 1.28 9.29 0.05
CA LEU A 45 2.06 9.21 1.30
C LEU A 45 1.15 9.09 2.53
N GLY A 46 0.00 9.77 2.55
CA GLY A 46 -1.00 9.62 3.60
C GLY A 46 -1.57 8.21 3.67
N LEU A 47 -1.92 7.62 2.53
CA LEU A 47 -2.39 6.23 2.44
C LEU A 47 -1.31 5.23 2.89
N LEU A 48 -0.06 5.43 2.46
CA LEU A 48 1.07 4.60 2.88
C LEU A 48 1.31 4.71 4.40
N ALA A 49 1.25 5.92 4.96
CA ALA A 49 1.37 6.15 6.40
C ALA A 49 0.22 5.48 7.18
N GLY A 50 -1.01 5.52 6.65
CA GLY A 50 -2.16 4.82 7.23
C GLY A 50 -1.98 3.29 7.25
N ILE A 51 -1.47 2.72 6.14
CA ILE A 51 -1.13 1.29 6.07
C ILE A 51 -0.04 0.96 7.10
N ALA A 52 1.03 1.76 7.17
CA ALA A 52 2.11 1.55 8.15
C ALA A 52 1.59 1.64 9.59
N GLY A 53 0.76 2.64 9.89
CA GLY A 53 0.11 2.82 11.18
C GLY A 53 -0.75 1.61 11.57
N LEU A 54 -1.55 1.09 10.64
CA LEU A 54 -2.35 -0.12 10.87
C LEU A 54 -1.48 -1.32 11.27
N HIS A 55 -0.36 -1.53 10.58
CA HIS A 55 0.53 -2.65 10.88
C HIS A 55 1.25 -2.45 12.21
N PHE A 56 1.69 -1.22 12.51
CA PHE A 56 2.31 -0.89 13.78
C PHE A 56 1.34 -1.11 14.95
N PHE A 57 0.08 -0.72 14.79
CA PHE A 57 -0.98 -0.94 15.78
C PHE A 57 -1.35 -2.43 15.92
N GLY A 58 -1.29 -3.19 14.82
CA GLY A 58 -1.42 -4.65 14.82
C GLY A 58 -0.26 -5.40 15.50
N LEU A 59 0.90 -4.75 15.70
CA LEU A 59 2.01 -5.29 16.49
C LEU A 59 1.80 -5.05 18.00
N THR A 60 1.15 -3.94 18.38
CA THR A 60 0.98 -3.53 19.79
C THR A 60 -0.26 -4.13 20.46
N ASP A 61 -0.94 -5.07 19.81
CA ASP A 61 -2.15 -5.76 20.33
C ASP A 61 -3.27 -4.82 20.80
N THR A 62 -3.32 -3.63 20.20
CA THR A 62 -4.36 -2.65 20.48
C THR A 62 -5.17 -2.58 19.21
N ILE A 63 -6.20 -3.39 19.01
CA ILE A 63 -7.19 -3.09 17.98
C ILE A 63 -8.47 -2.81 18.72
N ALA A 64 -9.00 -1.60 18.56
CA ALA A 64 -10.23 -1.19 19.23
C ALA A 64 -11.34 -2.22 18.91
N PRO A 65 -12.06 -2.73 19.93
CA PRO A 65 -13.14 -3.68 19.71
C PRO A 65 -14.16 -3.12 18.69
N GLY A 66 -14.37 -3.82 17.59
CA GLY A 66 -15.32 -3.43 16.53
C GLY A 66 -14.72 -2.66 15.34
N ALA A 67 -13.44 -2.28 15.37
CA ALA A 67 -12.79 -1.75 14.18
C ALA A 67 -12.71 -2.83 13.09
N LYS A 68 -13.09 -2.49 11.85
CA LYS A 68 -12.92 -3.34 10.65
C LYS A 68 -11.79 -2.80 9.76
N PRO A 69 -10.55 -2.71 10.25
CA PRO A 69 -9.46 -2.08 9.50
C PRO A 69 -9.15 -2.80 8.18
N GLY A 70 -9.51 -4.07 8.06
CA GLY A 70 -9.30 -4.85 6.85
C GLY A 70 -9.90 -4.22 5.59
N LEU A 71 -11.10 -3.62 5.67
CA LEU A 71 -11.70 -2.98 4.50
C LEU A 71 -10.91 -1.74 4.05
N LEU A 72 -10.50 -0.90 5.00
CA LEU A 72 -9.72 0.30 4.72
C LEU A 72 -8.33 -0.05 4.18
N PHE A 73 -7.74 -1.15 4.66
CA PHE A 73 -6.50 -1.69 4.11
C PHE A 73 -6.63 -2.03 2.63
N TRP A 74 -7.62 -2.86 2.25
CA TRP A 74 -7.82 -3.25 0.86
C TRP A 74 -8.17 -2.06 -0.04
N LEU A 75 -8.95 -1.10 0.46
CA LEU A 75 -9.27 0.13 -0.27
C LEU A 75 -8.02 0.99 -0.51
N ALA A 76 -7.17 1.16 0.50
CA ALA A 76 -5.93 1.92 0.36
C ALA A 76 -4.98 1.28 -0.67
N LEU A 77 -4.85 -0.05 -0.68
CA LEU A 77 -4.08 -0.77 -1.70
C LEU A 77 -4.62 -0.52 -3.11
N GLY A 78 -5.93 -0.65 -3.29
CA GLY A 78 -6.59 -0.40 -4.57
C GLY A 78 -6.39 1.03 -5.06
N LEU A 79 -6.53 2.02 -4.18
CA LEU A 79 -6.39 3.43 -4.52
C LEU A 79 -4.94 3.80 -4.91
N ILE A 80 -3.94 3.34 -4.15
CA ILE A 80 -2.52 3.53 -4.51
C ILE A 80 -2.23 2.94 -5.89
N THR A 81 -2.74 1.73 -6.16
CA THR A 81 -2.54 1.04 -7.44
C THR A 81 -3.23 1.79 -8.59
N ALA A 82 -4.45 2.29 -8.39
CA ALA A 82 -5.17 3.07 -9.40
C ALA A 82 -4.46 4.39 -9.74
N ILE A 83 -3.98 5.12 -8.73
CA ILE A 83 -3.21 6.36 -8.95
C ILE A 83 -1.92 6.05 -9.72
N TYR A 84 -1.23 4.95 -9.37
CA TYR A 84 -0.03 4.54 -10.10
C TYR A 84 -0.32 4.25 -11.58
N GLN A 85 -1.40 3.53 -11.88
CA GLN A 85 -1.80 3.22 -13.25
C GLN A 85 -2.17 4.47 -14.04
N PHE A 86 -2.86 5.43 -13.42
CA PHE A 86 -3.20 6.70 -14.05
C PHE A 86 -1.96 7.53 -14.40
N HIS A 87 -0.96 7.58 -13.50
CA HIS A 87 0.33 8.22 -13.79
C HIS A 87 1.10 7.52 -14.91
N PHE A 88 1.06 6.19 -14.95
CA PHE A 88 1.72 5.41 -15.99
C PHE A 88 1.12 5.66 -17.38
N ASP A 89 -0.21 5.65 -17.47
CA ASP A 89 -0.95 5.86 -18.72
C ASP A 89 -0.75 7.28 -19.28
N ASN A 90 -0.87 8.30 -18.42
CA ASN A 90 -0.63 9.69 -18.81
C ASN A 90 0.79 9.92 -19.36
N ASN A 91 1.81 9.34 -18.72
CA ASN A 91 3.20 9.48 -19.19
C ASN A 91 3.46 8.75 -20.52
N SER A 92 2.67 7.73 -20.85
CA SER A 92 2.78 7.03 -22.15
C SER A 92 2.07 7.73 -23.29
N SER A 93 1.21 8.71 -22.97
CA SER A 93 0.39 9.46 -23.92
C SER A 93 1.05 10.74 -24.43
N GLU A 94 2.14 11.21 -23.82
CA GLU A 94 2.91 12.32 -24.36
C GLU A 94 3.66 11.86 -25.63
N PRO A 95 3.35 12.41 -26.82
CA PRO A 95 4.03 12.02 -28.04
C PRO A 95 5.50 12.45 -27.98
N ILE A 96 6.39 11.62 -28.52
CA ILE A 96 7.80 11.95 -28.77
C ILE A 96 7.83 13.06 -29.84
N THR A 97 7.65 14.30 -29.41
CA THR A 97 8.00 15.52 -30.13
C THR A 97 8.90 16.27 -29.14
N THR A 98 10.20 16.46 -29.34
CA THR A 98 10.87 16.98 -30.55
C THR A 98 12.38 16.82 -30.33
N ILE A 99 13.10 16.23 -31.29
CA ILE A 99 14.46 16.64 -31.71
C ILE A 99 14.62 16.32 -33.18
#